data_AF-A0A9X3H5A4-F1
#
_entry.id   AF-A0A9X3H5A4-F1
#
_cell.length_a   1.000
_cell.length_b   1.000
_cell.length_c   1.000
_cell.angle_alpha   90.00
_cell.angle_beta   90.00
_cell.angle_gamma   90.00
#
_symmetry.space_group_name_H-M   'P 1'
#
loop_
_entity.id
_entity.type
_entity.pdbx_description
1 polymer ?
#
loop_
_entity_poly.entity_id
_entity_poly.type
_entity_poly.pdbx_seq_one_letter_code
_entity_poly.pdbx_strand_id
1 'polypeptide(L)'
;MVKHLTIFISALLFFLCFSSFMNNNDEIECSNSECYGQYKGAEFINGSDVAHQFSNKMSAAVGVKLKELFKAGEYSKVDFDQIEMTTKGMGSGNVIYYLKIPFKRVGTDCEAYTSFDHVGGWNHAPALEARKKQLSGVLMDNHELDISDLKTTSEGLQEYWIQWKNKQTQSMCE
;
A
#
# COMPACT_ATOMS: atom_id res chain seq x y z
N MET A 1 2.39 67.06 -7.31
CA MET A 1 3.37 66.03 -6.90
C MET A 1 2.73 64.68 -7.18
N VAL A 2 3.13 64.05 -8.28
CA VAL A 2 2.45 62.90 -8.90
C VAL A 2 2.79 61.63 -8.13
N LYS A 3 1.78 60.92 -7.61
CA LYS A 3 1.94 59.62 -6.96
C LYS A 3 2.21 58.58 -8.06
N HIS A 4 3.43 58.05 -8.11
CA HIS A 4 3.76 56.92 -8.97
C HIS A 4 3.06 55.66 -8.43
N LEU A 5 2.15 55.13 -9.25
CA LEU A 5 1.46 53.86 -9.10
C LEU A 5 2.47 52.72 -9.30
N THR A 6 2.75 51.98 -8.23
CA THR A 6 3.56 50.75 -8.29
C THR A 6 2.69 49.62 -8.84
N ILE A 7 3.00 49.15 -10.05
CA ILE A 7 2.37 47.96 -10.63
C ILE A 7 3.23 46.75 -10.25
N PHE A 8 2.73 45.93 -9.31
CA PHE A 8 3.26 44.59 -9.05
C PHE A 8 2.66 43.63 -10.09
N ILE A 9 3.46 43.23 -11.08
CA ILE A 9 3.12 42.10 -11.95
C ILE A 9 3.61 40.83 -11.24
N SER A 10 2.71 40.18 -10.50
CA SER A 10 2.92 38.81 -10.04
C SER A 10 2.76 37.88 -11.25
N ALA A 11 3.89 37.45 -11.83
CA ALA A 11 3.90 36.40 -12.82
C ALA A 11 3.65 35.06 -12.10
N LEU A 12 2.42 34.59 -12.14
CA LEU A 12 2.03 33.26 -11.68
C LEU A 12 2.66 32.22 -12.63
N LEU A 13 3.83 31.71 -12.26
CA LEU A 13 4.42 30.54 -12.90
C LEU A 13 3.55 29.33 -12.57
N PHE A 14 2.63 29.00 -13.49
CA PHE A 14 1.94 27.71 -13.49
C PHE A 14 3.00 26.62 -13.61
N PHE A 15 3.27 25.96 -12.49
CA PHE A 15 4.00 24.70 -12.44
C PHE A 15 3.13 23.65 -13.12
N LEU A 16 3.29 23.50 -14.44
CA LEU A 16 2.80 22.35 -15.17
C LEU A 16 3.66 21.17 -14.74
N CYS A 17 3.24 20.49 -13.66
CA CYS A 17 3.74 19.18 -13.32
C CYS A 17 3.27 18.22 -14.41
N PHE A 18 4.12 18.02 -15.43
CA PHE A 18 3.95 16.98 -16.43
C PHE A 18 4.00 15.63 -15.70
N SER A 19 2.85 15.02 -15.46
CA SER A 19 2.76 13.61 -15.15
C SER A 19 3.20 12.83 -16.39
N SER A 20 4.43 12.32 -16.37
CA SER A 20 4.87 11.36 -17.37
C SER A 20 4.07 10.07 -17.16
N PHE A 21 3.18 9.79 -18.12
CA PHE A 21 2.48 8.52 -18.25
C PHE A 21 3.53 7.45 -18.60
N MET A 22 4.06 6.74 -17.59
CA MET A 22 4.80 5.51 -17.81
C MET A 22 3.79 4.36 -17.76
N ASN A 23 3.51 3.78 -18.94
CA ASN A 23 2.82 2.51 -19.07
C ASN A 23 3.70 1.41 -18.46
N ASN A 24 3.44 1.05 -17.21
CA ASN A 24 3.89 -0.21 -16.61
C ASN A 24 2.65 -1.07 -16.44
N ASN A 25 2.63 -2.25 -17.08
CA ASN A 25 1.56 -3.25 -16.99
C ASN A 25 1.55 -3.91 -15.59
N ASP A 26 1.34 -3.11 -14.55
CA ASP A 26 1.18 -3.56 -13.17
C ASP A 26 -0.31 -3.73 -12.91
N GLU A 27 -0.93 -4.72 -13.54
CA GLU A 27 -2.35 -4.98 -13.34
C GLU A 27 -2.54 -5.75 -12.03
N ILE A 28 -3.17 -5.07 -11.06
CA ILE A 28 -3.63 -5.69 -9.82
C ILE A 28 -5.11 -5.95 -9.98
N GLU A 29 -5.50 -7.20 -9.83
CA GLU A 29 -6.88 -7.65 -9.89
C GLU A 29 -7.34 -8.05 -8.48
N CYS A 30 -8.54 -7.62 -8.12
CA CYS A 30 -9.14 -7.93 -6.83
C CYS A 30 -10.51 -8.60 -7.01
N SER A 31 -10.69 -9.74 -6.37
CA SER A 31 -11.95 -10.45 -6.24
C SER A 31 -12.46 -10.38 -4.80
N ASN A 32 -13.58 -11.04 -4.52
CA ASN A 32 -14.14 -11.10 -3.18
C ASN A 32 -13.37 -12.01 -2.21
N SER A 33 -12.35 -12.74 -2.70
CA SER A 33 -11.54 -13.65 -1.90
C SER A 33 -10.06 -13.29 -1.87
N GLU A 34 -9.57 -12.40 -2.74
CA GLU A 34 -8.14 -12.06 -2.82
C GLU A 34 -7.89 -10.83 -3.70
N CYS A 35 -6.70 -10.24 -3.57
CA CYS A 35 -6.08 -9.43 -4.60
C CYS A 35 -4.77 -10.07 -5.06
N TYR A 36 -4.48 -10.05 -6.36
CA TYR A 36 -3.21 -10.52 -6.90
C TYR A 36 -2.74 -9.64 -8.05
N GLY A 37 -1.45 -9.75 -8.37
CA GLY A 37 -0.88 -9.07 -9.51
C GLY A 37 0.59 -9.39 -9.68
N GLN A 38 1.17 -8.89 -10.76
CA GLN A 38 2.58 -9.06 -11.04
C GLN A 38 3.17 -7.79 -11.64
N TYR A 39 4.27 -7.32 -11.05
CA TYR A 39 5.17 -6.36 -11.67
C TYR A 39 6.18 -7.08 -12.58
N LYS A 40 6.42 -6.54 -13.77
CA LYS A 40 7.51 -6.97 -14.64
C LYS A 40 8.17 -5.77 -15.30
N GLY A 41 9.40 -5.47 -14.92
CA GLY A 41 10.10 -4.31 -15.47
C GLY A 41 11.42 -4.02 -14.78
N ALA A 42 11.89 -2.78 -14.96
CA ALA A 42 13.14 -2.32 -14.36
C ALA A 42 13.08 -2.39 -12.82
N GLU A 43 14.19 -2.71 -12.18
CA GLU A 43 14.27 -2.63 -10.72
C GLU A 43 14.27 -1.17 -10.25
N PHE A 44 15.11 -0.36 -10.89
CA PHE A 44 15.27 1.06 -10.61
C PHE A 44 15.03 1.90 -11.85
N ILE A 45 14.31 3.01 -11.70
CA ILE A 45 14.21 4.07 -12.72
C ILE A 45 14.62 5.38 -12.05
N ASN A 46 15.64 6.06 -12.60
CA ASN A 46 16.19 7.31 -12.05
C ASN A 46 16.54 7.22 -10.55
N GLY A 47 17.04 6.06 -10.09
CA GLY A 47 17.41 5.81 -8.70
C GLY A 47 16.24 5.51 -7.75
N SER A 48 14.99 5.52 -8.25
CA SER A 48 13.82 5.08 -7.49
C SER A 48 13.61 3.58 -7.65
N ASP A 49 13.40 2.86 -6.55
CA ASP A 49 13.06 1.44 -6.53
C ASP A 49 11.60 1.26 -6.99
N VAL A 50 11.42 1.11 -8.31
CA VAL A 50 10.08 1.01 -8.91
C VAL A 50 9.49 -0.38 -8.78
N ALA A 51 10.33 -1.41 -8.65
CA ALA A 51 9.86 -2.77 -8.38
C ALA A 51 9.23 -2.85 -6.98
N HIS A 52 9.87 -2.27 -5.96
CA HIS A 52 9.32 -2.26 -4.59
C HIS A 52 8.04 -1.41 -4.48
N GLN A 53 7.85 -0.39 -5.32
CA GLN A 53 6.59 0.36 -5.38
C GLN A 53 5.37 -0.53 -5.70
N PHE A 54 5.57 -1.74 -6.24
CA PHE A 54 4.50 -2.70 -6.42
C PHE A 54 3.83 -3.12 -5.09
N SER A 55 4.60 -3.32 -4.00
CA SER A 55 4.03 -3.59 -2.67
C SER A 55 3.11 -2.45 -2.20
N ASN A 56 3.50 -1.19 -2.46
CA ASN A 56 2.66 -0.02 -2.14
C ASN A 56 1.34 -0.03 -2.92
N LYS A 57 1.40 -0.32 -4.23
CA LYS A 57 0.22 -0.41 -5.09
C LYS A 57 -0.71 -1.54 -4.64
N MET A 58 -0.15 -2.71 -4.34
CA MET A 58 -0.89 -3.85 -3.80
C MET A 58 -1.58 -3.49 -2.49
N SER A 59 -0.88 -2.86 -1.56
CA SER A 59 -1.46 -2.45 -0.28
C SER A 59 -2.62 -1.48 -0.44
N ALA A 60 -2.50 -0.51 -1.34
CA ALA A 60 -3.59 0.41 -1.66
C ALA A 60 -4.81 -0.32 -2.24
N ALA A 61 -4.60 -1.23 -3.20
CA ALA A 61 -5.67 -2.01 -3.83
C ALA A 61 -6.41 -2.90 -2.81
N VAL A 62 -5.67 -3.62 -1.96
CA VAL A 62 -6.24 -4.44 -0.87
C VAL A 62 -7.03 -3.57 0.10
N GLY A 63 -6.50 -2.43 0.53
CA GLY A 63 -7.19 -1.52 1.43
C GLY A 63 -8.50 -0.96 0.85
N VAL A 64 -8.53 -0.68 -0.46
CA VAL A 64 -9.76 -0.31 -1.17
C VAL A 64 -10.75 -1.48 -1.18
N LYS A 65 -10.30 -2.68 -1.57
CA LYS A 65 -11.16 -3.84 -1.68
C LYS A 65 -11.77 -4.27 -0.34
N LEU A 66 -11.01 -4.24 0.75
CA LEU A 66 -11.52 -4.51 2.10
C LEU A 66 -12.65 -3.55 2.50
N LYS A 67 -12.54 -2.25 2.15
CA LYS A 67 -13.60 -1.27 2.40
C LYS A 67 -14.84 -1.52 1.53
N GLU A 68 -14.66 -1.92 0.28
CA GLU A 68 -15.78 -2.31 -0.60
C GLU A 68 -16.53 -3.51 -0.03
N LEU A 69 -15.80 -4.56 0.36
CA LEU A 69 -16.36 -5.76 0.97
C LEU A 69 -17.11 -5.43 2.26
N PHE A 70 -16.53 -4.59 3.12
CA PHE A 70 -17.19 -4.13 4.34
C PHE A 70 -18.52 -3.42 4.06
N LYS A 71 -18.56 -2.50 3.08
CA LYS A 71 -19.79 -1.79 2.68
C LYS A 71 -20.85 -2.72 2.08
N ALA A 72 -20.43 -3.81 1.45
CA ALA A 72 -21.32 -4.82 0.89
C ALA A 72 -21.85 -5.83 1.93
N GLY A 73 -21.43 -5.74 3.20
CA GLY A 73 -21.74 -6.75 4.23
C GLY A 73 -20.92 -8.03 4.09
N GLU A 74 -19.88 -8.00 3.25
CA GLU A 74 -19.00 -9.12 2.94
C GLU A 74 -17.76 -9.11 3.84
N TYR A 75 -17.99 -9.08 5.16
CA TYR A 75 -16.96 -8.85 6.16
C TYR A 75 -15.78 -9.82 6.05
N SER A 76 -14.59 -9.24 5.89
CA SER A 76 -13.37 -9.96 5.56
C SER A 76 -12.17 -9.36 6.28
N LYS A 77 -11.10 -10.14 6.36
CA LYS A 77 -9.75 -9.71 6.74
C LYS A 77 -8.72 -10.41 5.87
N VAL A 78 -7.49 -9.90 5.82
CA VAL A 78 -6.40 -10.57 5.09
C VAL A 78 -6.00 -11.85 5.81
N ASP A 79 -5.75 -12.88 5.02
CA ASP A 79 -5.17 -14.15 5.45
C ASP A 79 -3.65 -14.11 5.30
N PHE A 80 -2.96 -13.62 6.34
CA PHE A 80 -1.50 -13.51 6.34
C PHE A 80 -0.77 -14.83 6.10
N ASP A 81 -1.33 -15.96 6.55
CA ASP A 81 -0.69 -17.27 6.43
C ASP A 81 -0.61 -17.73 4.97
N GLN A 82 -1.58 -17.30 4.16
CA GLN A 82 -1.74 -17.70 2.77
C GLN A 82 -1.23 -16.64 1.78
N ILE A 83 -0.58 -15.57 2.25
CA ILE A 83 0.08 -14.60 1.35
C ILE A 83 1.17 -15.32 0.55
N GLU A 84 1.09 -15.20 -0.78
CA GLU A 84 2.11 -15.68 -1.71
C GLU A 84 2.92 -14.48 -2.22
N MET A 85 4.24 -14.57 -2.11
CA MET A 85 5.17 -13.50 -2.46
C MET A 85 6.42 -14.08 -3.11
N THR A 86 6.70 -13.70 -4.36
CA THR A 86 7.88 -14.20 -5.09
C THR A 86 8.54 -13.10 -5.90
N THR A 87 9.87 -13.08 -5.89
CA THR A 87 10.68 -12.22 -6.77
C THR A 87 11.58 -13.08 -7.64
N LYS A 88 11.87 -12.58 -8.84
CA LYS A 88 12.89 -13.10 -9.74
C LYS A 88 13.63 -11.94 -10.40
N GLY A 89 14.95 -11.95 -10.32
CA GLY A 89 15.82 -10.95 -10.92
C GLY A 89 16.13 -9.73 -10.03
N MET A 90 15.88 -9.77 -8.72
CA MET A 90 16.35 -8.71 -7.80
C MET A 90 17.87 -8.55 -7.88
N GLY A 91 18.35 -7.31 -7.93
CA GLY A 91 19.74 -6.96 -8.17
C GLY A 91 20.23 -7.13 -9.60
N SER A 92 19.39 -7.59 -10.54
CA SER A 92 19.78 -7.80 -11.94
C SER A 92 19.39 -6.63 -12.87
N GLY A 93 18.63 -5.66 -12.37
CA GLY A 93 18.11 -4.53 -13.13
C GLY A 93 16.75 -4.78 -13.80
N ASN A 94 16.29 -6.03 -13.92
CA ASN A 94 14.91 -6.36 -14.28
C ASN A 94 14.32 -7.36 -13.29
N VAL A 95 13.13 -7.07 -12.80
CA VAL A 95 12.46 -7.83 -11.75
C VAL A 95 11.10 -8.31 -12.23
N ILE A 96 10.79 -9.56 -11.92
CA ILE A 96 9.43 -10.08 -11.88
C ILE A 96 9.06 -10.20 -10.41
N TYR A 97 8.05 -9.46 -9.97
CA TYR A 97 7.57 -9.48 -8.59
C TYR A 97 6.07 -9.80 -8.58
N TYR A 98 5.73 -10.96 -8.02
CA TYR A 98 4.36 -11.45 -7.88
C TYR A 98 3.89 -11.38 -6.43
N LEU A 99 2.63 -10.96 -6.26
CA LEU A 99 1.94 -10.93 -4.98
C LEU A 99 0.53 -11.50 -5.13
N LYS A 100 0.11 -12.25 -4.12
CA LYS A 100 -1.28 -12.65 -3.89
C LYS A 100 -1.60 -12.51 -2.41
N ILE A 101 -2.64 -11.74 -2.13
CA ILE A 101 -3.12 -11.38 -0.81
C ILE A 101 -4.54 -11.93 -0.64
N PRO A 102 -4.70 -13.14 -0.06
CA PRO A 102 -6.01 -13.74 0.15
C PRO A 102 -6.77 -13.13 1.33
N PHE A 103 -8.09 -13.29 1.31
CA PHE A 103 -9.02 -12.84 2.33
C PHE A 103 -9.72 -14.01 3.01
N LYS A 104 -9.94 -13.88 4.32
CA LYS A 104 -10.75 -14.77 5.16
C LYS A 104 -12.04 -14.04 5.55
N ARG A 105 -13.18 -14.73 5.45
CA ARG A 105 -14.47 -14.22 5.94
C ARG A 105 -14.53 -14.24 7.46
N VAL A 106 -15.22 -13.26 8.02
CA VAL A 106 -15.48 -13.14 9.46
C VAL A 106 -16.98 -12.98 9.71
N GLY A 107 -17.42 -13.21 10.95
CA GLY A 107 -18.85 -13.31 11.28
C GLY A 107 -19.54 -11.97 11.41
N THR A 108 -18.81 -10.90 11.73
CA THR A 108 -19.37 -9.57 12.00
C THR A 108 -18.54 -8.46 11.35
N ASP A 109 -19.15 -7.29 11.20
CA ASP A 109 -18.47 -6.05 10.81
C ASP A 109 -17.31 -5.71 11.75
N CYS A 110 -17.52 -5.84 13.05
CA CYS A 110 -16.50 -5.50 14.03
C CYS A 110 -15.37 -6.53 14.14
N GLU A 111 -15.48 -7.70 13.52
CA GLU A 111 -14.37 -8.64 13.34
C GLU A 111 -13.56 -8.37 12.06
N ALA A 112 -14.09 -7.54 11.15
CA ALA A 112 -13.46 -7.24 9.87
C ALA A 112 -12.31 -6.24 10.01
N TYR A 113 -11.45 -6.23 9.00
CA TYR A 113 -10.40 -5.25 8.85
C TYR A 113 -10.64 -4.46 7.56
N THR A 114 -10.52 -3.14 7.62
CA THR A 114 -10.83 -2.24 6.49
C THR A 114 -9.64 -1.41 6.05
N SER A 115 -8.46 -1.68 6.59
CA SER A 115 -7.23 -1.00 6.18
C SER A 115 -6.08 -1.97 6.16
N PHE A 116 -5.17 -1.74 5.23
CA PHE A 116 -4.07 -2.63 4.91
C PHE A 116 -2.86 -1.84 4.43
N ASP A 117 -1.67 -2.29 4.80
CA ASP A 117 -0.40 -1.66 4.51
C ASP A 117 0.74 -2.68 4.61
N HIS A 118 1.96 -2.23 4.31
CA HIS A 118 3.15 -3.03 4.50
C HIS A 118 4.31 -2.19 5.04
N VAL A 119 5.38 -2.86 5.46
CA VAL A 119 6.70 -2.27 5.67
C VAL A 119 7.78 -3.29 5.42
N GLY A 120 8.73 -2.90 4.59
CA GLY A 120 9.79 -3.79 4.19
C GLY A 120 10.62 -3.19 3.07
N GLY A 121 11.28 -4.08 2.36
CA GLY A 121 12.21 -3.76 1.30
C GLY A 121 13.27 -4.84 1.16
N TRP A 122 14.30 -4.51 0.40
CA TRP A 122 15.39 -5.42 0.07
C TRP A 122 16.72 -4.87 0.56
N ASN A 123 17.64 -5.74 0.98
CA ASN A 123 18.96 -5.40 1.54
C ASN A 123 18.96 -4.55 2.83
N HIS A 124 17.84 -4.43 3.53
CA HIS A 124 17.79 -3.81 4.85
C HIS A 124 16.70 -4.45 5.71
N ALA A 125 16.86 -4.36 7.03
CA ALA A 125 15.80 -4.76 7.95
C ALA A 125 14.58 -3.83 7.80
N PRO A 126 13.34 -4.36 7.82
CA PRO A 126 12.14 -3.53 7.81
C PRO A 126 12.04 -2.61 9.04
N ALA A 127 11.65 -1.35 8.83
CA ALA A 127 11.49 -0.36 9.89
C ALA A 127 10.14 -0.48 10.63
N LEU A 128 9.82 -1.67 11.15
CA LEU A 128 8.49 -2.02 11.68
C LEU A 128 8.02 -1.07 12.78
N GLU A 129 8.84 -0.79 13.79
CA GLU A 129 8.45 0.07 14.91
C GLU A 129 8.16 1.52 14.48
N ALA A 130 8.91 2.03 13.50
CA ALA A 130 8.63 3.34 12.92
C ALA A 130 7.29 3.33 12.18
N ARG A 131 6.98 2.26 11.43
CA ARG A 131 5.70 2.13 10.74
C ARG A 131 4.53 2.03 11.72
N LYS A 132 4.66 1.26 12.79
CA LYS A 132 3.64 1.15 13.85
C LYS A 132 3.30 2.52 14.45
N LYS A 133 4.32 3.35 14.69
CA LYS A 133 4.13 4.73 15.16
C LYS A 133 3.43 5.63 14.13
N GLN A 134 3.71 5.46 12.83
CA GLN A 134 3.03 6.22 11.77
C GLN A 134 1.55 5.85 11.66
N LEU A 135 1.22 4.57 11.84
CA LEU A 135 -0.14 4.05 11.70
C LEU A 135 -1.00 4.23 12.96
N SER A 136 -0.41 4.57 14.12
CA SER A 136 -1.17 4.74 15.36
C SER A 136 -2.30 5.77 15.26
N GLY A 137 -2.10 6.84 14.47
CA GLY A 137 -3.09 7.90 14.28
C GLY A 137 -4.31 7.49 13.45
N VAL A 138 -4.30 6.34 12.79
CA VAL A 138 -5.42 5.84 11.95
C VAL A 138 -6.14 4.63 12.56
N LEU A 139 -5.65 4.14 13.70
CA LEU A 139 -6.29 3.08 14.49
C LEU A 139 -7.59 3.58 15.12
N MET A 140 -8.58 2.69 15.18
CA MET A 140 -9.74 2.84 16.06
C MET A 140 -9.31 2.81 17.53
N ASP A 141 -10.02 3.52 18.39
CA ASP A 141 -9.64 3.63 19.80
C ASP A 141 -9.66 2.24 20.46
N ASN A 142 -8.65 1.97 21.31
CA ASN A 142 -8.43 0.66 21.96
C ASN A 142 -8.19 -0.54 21.04
N HIS A 143 -7.88 -0.31 19.75
CA HIS A 143 -7.50 -1.37 18.82
C HIS A 143 -6.01 -1.33 18.46
N GLU A 144 -5.48 -2.52 18.14
CA GLU A 144 -4.09 -2.71 17.77
C GLU A 144 -3.93 -3.01 16.27
N LEU A 145 -2.71 -2.78 15.76
CA LEU A 145 -2.31 -3.26 14.44
C LEU A 145 -2.20 -4.79 14.49
N ASP A 146 -2.82 -5.46 13.52
CA ASP A 146 -2.60 -6.88 13.28
C ASP A 146 -1.52 -7.01 12.21
N ILE A 147 -0.44 -7.73 12.53
CA ILE A 147 0.81 -7.71 11.77
C ILE A 147 1.22 -9.15 11.49
N SER A 148 1.54 -9.46 10.24
CA SER A 148 2.04 -10.77 9.85
C SER A 148 3.40 -11.08 10.49
N ASP A 149 3.80 -12.36 10.48
CA ASP A 149 5.23 -12.68 10.56
C ASP A 149 5.99 -12.08 9.37
N LEU A 150 7.32 -11.94 9.50
CA LEU A 150 8.16 -11.45 8.42
C LEU A 150 8.13 -12.42 7.24
N LYS A 151 7.58 -11.98 6.11
CA LYS A 151 7.59 -12.74 4.86
C LYS A 151 8.88 -12.43 4.11
N THR A 152 9.51 -13.45 3.53
CA THR A 152 10.73 -13.28 2.74
C THR A 152 10.64 -14.03 1.42
N THR A 153 11.28 -13.48 0.39
CA THR A 153 11.49 -14.18 -0.89
C THR A 153 12.87 -14.84 -0.91
N SER A 154 13.08 -15.76 -1.87
CA SER A 154 14.39 -16.38 -2.11
C SER A 154 15.48 -15.39 -2.52
N GLU A 155 15.11 -14.22 -3.04
CA GLU A 155 16.05 -13.16 -3.44
C GLU A 155 16.24 -12.07 -2.36
N GLY A 156 15.66 -12.28 -1.17
CA GLY A 156 15.93 -11.48 0.02
C GLY A 156 15.02 -10.28 0.23
N LEU A 157 13.98 -10.07 -0.59
CA LEU A 157 12.92 -9.11 -0.27
C LEU A 157 12.26 -9.54 1.04
N GLN A 158 12.07 -8.61 1.97
CA GLN A 158 11.47 -8.85 3.29
C GLN A 158 10.29 -7.90 3.49
N GLU A 159 9.13 -8.41 3.89
CA GLU A 159 7.90 -7.62 4.07
C GLU A 159 7.13 -8.06 5.31
N TYR A 160 6.75 -7.08 6.14
CA TYR A 160 5.64 -7.22 7.08
C TYR A 160 4.37 -6.69 6.43
N TRP A 161 3.28 -7.44 6.55
CA TRP A 161 1.95 -7.00 6.13
C TRP A 161 1.14 -6.62 7.36
N ILE A 162 0.39 -5.53 7.26
CA ILE A 162 -0.27 -4.90 8.40
C ILE A 162 -1.72 -4.63 8.04
N GLN A 163 -2.65 -5.03 8.89
CA GLN A 163 -4.06 -4.68 8.78
C GLN A 163 -4.57 -4.06 10.07
N TRP A 164 -5.57 -3.18 9.96
CA TRP A 164 -6.20 -2.60 11.15
C TRP A 164 -7.66 -2.20 10.92
N LYS A 165 -8.35 -2.00 12.05
CA LYS A 165 -9.67 -1.39 12.08
C LYS A 165 -9.54 0.12 11.92
N ASN A 166 -10.19 0.66 10.90
CA ASN A 166 -10.08 2.07 10.56
C ASN A 166 -11.06 2.90 11.40
N LYS A 167 -10.54 3.88 12.16
CA LYS A 167 -11.37 4.71 13.06
C LYS A 167 -12.51 5.48 12.39
N GLN A 168 -12.43 5.75 11.08
CA GLN A 168 -13.50 6.42 10.35
C GLN A 168 -14.48 5.44 9.74
N THR A 169 -13.99 4.33 9.19
CA THR A 169 -14.85 3.35 8.49
C THR A 169 -15.61 2.46 9.47
N GLN A 170 -15.02 2.17 10.61
CA GLN A 170 -15.52 1.22 11.59
C GLN A 170 -15.93 1.88 12.92
N SER A 171 -16.17 3.20 12.95
CA SER A 171 -16.50 3.93 14.19
C SER A 171 -17.75 3.43 14.92
N MET A 172 -18.59 2.60 14.26
CA MET A 172 -19.75 1.96 14.88
C MET A 172 -19.39 0.78 15.80
N CYS A 173 -18.13 0.34 15.80
CA CYS A 173 -17.64 -0.80 16.55
C CYS A 173 -17.02 -0.44 17.91
N GLU A 174 -17.18 0.83 18.32
CA GLU A 174 -16.74 1.38 19.62
C GLU A 174 -17.77 1.18 20.72
#